data_AF-A0AAD5Q8P3-F1
#
_entry.id   AF-A0AAD5Q8P3-F1
#
_cell.length_a   1.000
_cell.length_b   1.000
_cell.length_c   1.000
_cell.angle_alpha   90.00
_cell.angle_beta   90.00
_cell.angle_gamma   90.00
#
_symmetry.space_group_name_H-M   'P 1'
#
loop_
_entity.id
_entity.type
_entity.pdbx_description
1 polymer ?
#
loop_
_entity_poly.entity_id
_entity_poly.type
_entity_poly.pdbx_seq_one_letter_code
_entity_poly.pdbx_strand_id
1 'polypeptide(L)'
;MASKALSFEGFHSEEEIRVLRSIVAREDAIDRLLEWCCQLDDPDPELEVDGLAAILQVRQLSLQVVDAIASWRRRMVTPQPFLWRGSNYLVRMTCDLDFVSRSQRAIAALDGVRLGKRNPFATIGGLDASMRLFWQLELPNEDDLPVLLDSTAMAPGTQIDEPSRVRLSEWCLLLEERRYGSFSRADALADVRLKTLIQCEAEFATKRRVGGAQPRQQTQ
;
A
#
# COMPACT_ATOMS: atom_id res chain seq x y z
N MET A 1 38.22 22.10 1.34
CA MET A 1 36.87 21.67 0.92
C MET A 1 36.79 20.17 1.10
N ALA A 2 36.25 19.73 2.23
CA ALA A 2 36.25 18.33 2.61
C ALA A 2 35.04 17.63 1.98
N SER A 3 35.33 16.62 1.16
CA SER A 3 34.39 15.58 0.76
C SER A 3 33.81 14.97 2.05
N LYS A 4 32.53 15.25 2.34
CA LYS A 4 31.79 14.48 3.34
C LYS A 4 31.54 13.13 2.72
N ALA A 5 32.49 12.24 2.98
CA ALA A 5 32.37 10.81 2.81
C ALA A 5 30.97 10.38 3.29
N LEU A 6 30.22 9.76 2.38
CA LEU A 6 29.12 8.88 2.73
C LEU A 6 29.68 7.90 3.76
N SER A 7 29.28 8.03 5.02
CA SER A 7 29.54 7.03 6.05
C SER A 7 28.69 5.81 5.71
N PHE A 8 29.20 5.01 4.77
CA PHE A 8 28.73 3.68 4.42
C PHE A 8 29.36 2.70 5.41
N GLU A 9 28.97 2.78 6.67
CA GLU A 9 29.44 1.87 7.73
C GLU A 9 28.25 1.40 8.56
N GLY A 10 27.99 0.09 8.52
CA GLY A 10 27.10 -0.58 9.44
C GLY A 10 26.28 -1.69 8.80
N PHE A 11 26.91 -2.85 8.55
CA PHE A 11 26.31 -4.18 8.40
C PHE A 11 24.78 -4.23 8.31
N HIS A 12 24.22 -4.38 7.11
CA HIS A 12 22.80 -4.73 6.98
C HIS A 12 22.58 -6.05 7.71
N SER A 13 21.93 -6.00 8.86
CA SER A 13 21.53 -7.22 9.56
C SER A 13 20.64 -8.03 8.60
N GLU A 14 20.60 -9.35 8.74
CA GLU A 14 19.76 -10.21 7.89
C GLU A 14 18.29 -9.72 7.89
N GLU A 15 17.85 -9.13 9.00
CA GLU A 15 16.52 -8.55 9.20
C GLU A 15 16.36 -7.24 8.42
N GLU A 16 17.38 -6.40 8.37
CA GLU A 16 17.35 -5.18 7.55
C GLU A 16 17.26 -5.54 6.06
N ILE A 17 18.02 -6.54 5.60
CA ILE A 17 17.92 -7.06 4.23
C ILE A 17 16.52 -7.60 3.97
N ARG A 18 15.92 -8.30 4.94
CA ARG A 18 14.53 -8.78 4.84
C ARG A 18 13.55 -7.64 4.69
N VAL A 19 13.69 -6.55 5.46
CA VAL A 19 12.86 -5.35 5.31
C VAL A 19 13.01 -4.76 3.91
N LEU A 20 14.25 -4.58 3.43
CA LEU A 20 14.53 -4.04 2.10
C LEU A 20 13.88 -4.89 0.99
N ARG A 21 13.99 -6.23 1.08
CA ARG A 21 13.35 -7.14 0.12
C ARG A 21 11.82 -7.03 0.14
N SER A 22 11.22 -7.01 1.33
CA SER A 22 9.76 -6.84 1.47
C SER A 22 9.29 -5.51 0.88
N ILE A 23 10.03 -4.42 1.14
CA ILE A 23 9.72 -3.10 0.59
C ILE A 23 9.83 -3.09 -0.92
N VAL A 24 10.92 -3.61 -1.50
CA VAL A 24 11.12 -3.66 -2.95
C VAL A 24 10.01 -4.46 -3.63
N ALA A 25 9.66 -5.64 -3.09
CA ALA A 25 8.59 -6.46 -3.63
C ALA A 25 7.24 -5.73 -3.60
N ARG A 26 6.93 -5.03 -2.50
CA ARG A 26 5.72 -4.22 -2.38
C ARG A 26 5.69 -3.07 -3.39
N GLU A 27 6.78 -2.32 -3.53
CA GLU A 27 6.83 -1.19 -4.46
C GLU A 27 6.64 -1.64 -5.91
N ASP A 28 7.29 -2.74 -6.31
CA ASP A 28 7.11 -3.36 -7.63
C ASP A 28 5.66 -3.77 -7.87
N ALA A 29 5.00 -4.38 -6.88
CA ALA A 29 3.59 -4.75 -7.00
C ALA A 29 2.65 -3.54 -7.09
N ILE A 30 2.95 -2.43 -6.41
CA ILE A 30 2.17 -1.19 -6.51
C ILE A 30 2.33 -0.56 -7.89
N ASP A 31 3.55 -0.57 -8.44
CA ASP A 31 3.81 -0.02 -9.77
C ASP A 31 3.08 -0.86 -10.84
N ARG A 32 3.09 -2.20 -10.75
CA ARG A 32 2.27 -3.07 -11.60
C ARG A 32 0.77 -2.82 -11.44
N LEU A 33 0.29 -2.62 -10.21
CA LEU A 33 -1.12 -2.28 -9.96
C LEU A 33 -1.49 -0.94 -10.61
N LEU A 34 -0.61 0.05 -10.55
CA LEU A 34 -0.82 1.33 -11.22
C LEU A 34 -0.85 1.17 -12.74
N GLU A 35 0.06 0.40 -13.33
CA GLU A 35 0.08 0.09 -14.76
C GLU A 35 -1.25 -0.54 -15.19
N TRP A 36 -1.72 -1.55 -14.45
CA TRP A 36 -3.02 -2.17 -14.69
C TRP A 36 -4.17 -1.16 -14.56
N CYS A 37 -4.17 -0.31 -13.52
CA CYS A 37 -5.19 0.74 -13.36
C CYS A 37 -5.23 1.74 -14.54
N CYS A 38 -4.10 1.91 -15.26
CA CYS A 38 -3.99 2.80 -16.41
C CYS A 38 -4.36 2.14 -17.74
N GLN A 39 -4.52 0.82 -17.79
CA GLN A 39 -5.03 0.10 -18.96
C GLN A 39 -6.54 0.30 -19.04
N LEU A 40 -7.00 1.39 -19.67
CA LEU A 40 -8.42 1.76 -19.68
C LEU A 40 -9.19 1.24 -20.90
N ASP A 41 -8.66 0.21 -21.57
CA ASP A 41 -9.29 -0.43 -22.73
C ASP A 41 -10.63 -1.09 -22.35
N ASP A 42 -11.35 -1.58 -23.37
CA ASP A 42 -12.69 -2.16 -23.21
C ASP A 42 -12.75 -3.23 -22.10
N PRO A 43 -13.90 -3.35 -21.41
CA PRO A 43 -14.04 -4.26 -20.28
C PRO A 43 -13.79 -5.71 -20.71
N ASP A 44 -12.81 -6.32 -20.06
CA ASP A 44 -12.41 -7.72 -20.25
C ASP A 44 -12.45 -8.42 -18.88
N PRO A 45 -13.32 -9.43 -18.71
CA PRO A 45 -13.43 -10.18 -17.45
C PRO A 45 -12.10 -10.82 -16.99
N GLU A 46 -11.22 -11.24 -17.89
CA GLU A 46 -9.93 -11.82 -17.52
C GLU A 46 -9.03 -10.75 -16.88
N LEU A 47 -9.02 -9.55 -17.45
CA LEU A 47 -8.27 -8.42 -16.90
C LEU A 47 -8.83 -7.92 -15.56
N GLU A 48 -10.12 -8.09 -15.28
CA GLU A 48 -10.72 -7.76 -13.98
C GLU A 48 -10.25 -8.71 -12.87
N VAL A 49 -10.17 -10.02 -13.17
CA VAL A 49 -9.61 -11.02 -12.25
C VAL A 49 -8.15 -10.72 -11.94
N ASP A 50 -7.37 -10.34 -12.95
CA ASP A 50 -5.97 -9.90 -12.76
C ASP A 50 -5.87 -8.67 -11.84
N GLY A 51 -6.82 -7.75 -11.93
CA GLY A 51 -6.92 -6.58 -11.07
C GLY A 51 -7.16 -6.92 -9.60
N LEU A 52 -8.13 -7.80 -9.33
CA LEU A 52 -8.39 -8.28 -7.97
C LEU A 52 -7.17 -9.01 -7.41
N ALA A 53 -6.52 -9.86 -8.21
CA ALA A 53 -5.31 -10.56 -7.82
C ALA A 53 -4.16 -9.59 -7.49
N ALA A 54 -3.98 -8.52 -8.29
CA ALA A 54 -2.97 -7.48 -8.03
C ALA A 54 -3.25 -6.71 -6.73
N ILE A 55 -4.51 -6.36 -6.44
CA ILE A 55 -4.90 -5.71 -5.18
C ILE A 55 -4.60 -6.60 -3.97
N LEU A 56 -4.97 -7.89 -4.05
CA LEU A 56 -4.69 -8.86 -2.99
C LEU A 56 -3.18 -9.12 -2.82
N GLN A 57 -2.42 -9.12 -3.92
CA GLN A 57 -0.96 -9.23 -3.86
C GLN A 57 -0.35 -8.05 -3.10
N VAL A 58 -0.78 -6.81 -3.40
CA VAL A 58 -0.31 -5.62 -2.67
C VAL A 58 -0.68 -5.69 -1.20
N ARG A 59 -1.89 -6.14 -0.84
CA ARG A 59 -2.28 -6.38 0.56
C ARG A 59 -1.29 -7.34 1.25
N GLN A 60 -1.03 -8.49 0.64
CA GLN A 60 -0.15 -9.50 1.23
C GLN A 60 1.28 -8.97 1.41
N LEU A 61 1.79 -8.20 0.45
CA LEU A 61 3.11 -7.57 0.53
C LEU A 61 3.15 -6.42 1.56
N SER A 62 2.08 -5.65 1.72
CA SER A 62 1.92 -4.68 2.81
C SER A 62 2.07 -5.35 4.18
N LEU A 63 1.39 -6.48 4.41
CA LEU A 63 1.52 -7.23 5.66
C LEU A 63 2.96 -7.74 5.87
N GLN A 64 3.60 -8.26 4.83
CA GLN A 64 4.99 -8.73 4.91
C GLN A 64 6.00 -7.62 5.24
N VAL A 65 5.75 -6.39 4.78
CA VAL A 65 6.59 -5.24 5.16
C VAL A 65 6.42 -4.93 6.64
N VAL A 66 5.19 -4.88 7.15
CA VAL A 66 4.92 -4.59 8.56
C VAL A 66 5.59 -5.63 9.45
N ASP A 67 5.41 -6.92 9.14
CA ASP A 67 6.04 -8.02 9.86
C ASP A 67 7.58 -7.90 9.84
N ALA A 68 8.18 -7.62 8.68
CA ALA A 68 9.62 -7.47 8.56
C ALA A 68 10.17 -6.30 9.40
N ILE A 69 9.49 -5.15 9.37
CA ILE A 69 9.89 -3.96 10.16
C ILE A 69 9.71 -4.23 11.66
N ALA A 70 8.65 -4.93 12.05
CA ALA A 70 8.43 -5.35 13.43
C ALA A 70 9.56 -6.29 13.93
N SER A 71 9.89 -7.33 13.15
CA SER A 71 11.00 -8.24 13.47
C SER A 71 12.34 -7.51 13.56
N TRP A 72 12.62 -6.57 12.66
CA TRP A 72 13.84 -5.75 12.67
C TRP A 72 13.93 -4.89 13.94
N ARG A 73 12.82 -4.24 14.34
CA ARG A 73 12.76 -3.41 15.56
C ARG A 73 12.89 -4.20 16.85
N ARG A 74 12.45 -5.46 16.88
CA ARG A 74 12.49 -6.31 18.08
C ARG A 74 13.89 -6.46 18.66
N ARG A 75 14.93 -6.30 17.84
CA ARG A 75 16.33 -6.41 18.25
C ARG A 75 16.92 -5.09 18.79
N MET A 76 16.12 -4.03 18.80
CA MET A 76 16.56 -2.70 19.23
C MET A 76 16.14 -2.42 20.66
N VAL A 77 17.03 -1.79 21.42
CA VAL A 77 16.69 -1.22 22.74
C VAL A 77 15.73 -0.04 22.58
N THR A 78 15.90 0.74 21.51
CA THR A 78 15.03 1.87 21.17
C THR A 78 14.59 1.76 19.72
N PRO A 79 13.34 1.36 19.44
CA PRO A 79 12.83 1.21 18.09
C PRO A 79 12.96 2.50 17.26
N GLN A 80 13.51 2.37 16.06
CA GLN A 80 13.68 3.49 15.12
C GLN A 80 12.73 3.38 13.91
N PRO A 81 12.38 4.51 13.25
CA PRO A 81 11.65 4.48 11.99
C PRO A 81 12.51 3.84 10.90
N PHE A 82 11.93 2.94 10.10
CA PHE A 82 12.64 2.43 8.94
C PHE A 82 12.54 3.45 7.81
N LEU A 83 13.69 4.03 7.43
CA LEU A 83 13.74 5.07 6.41
C LEU A 83 13.96 4.44 5.03
N TRP A 84 13.02 4.67 4.12
CA TRP A 84 13.14 4.31 2.72
C TRP A 84 13.19 5.58 1.88
N ARG A 85 14.29 5.77 1.14
CA ARG A 85 14.54 6.99 0.34
C ARG A 85 14.34 8.28 1.16
N GLY A 86 14.72 8.25 2.44
CA GLY A 86 14.65 9.40 3.35
C GLY A 86 13.31 9.63 4.04
N SER A 87 12.32 8.74 3.87
CA SER A 87 11.01 8.86 4.54
C SER A 87 10.66 7.63 5.36
N ASN A 88 9.93 7.81 6.46
CA ASN A 88 9.40 6.71 7.26
C ASN A 88 8.43 5.88 6.41
N TYR A 89 8.81 4.64 6.09
CA TYR A 89 8.06 3.82 5.15
C TYR A 89 6.67 3.45 5.67
N LEU A 90 6.53 3.11 6.96
CA LEU A 90 5.24 2.75 7.55
C LEU A 90 4.24 3.92 7.51
N VAL A 91 4.71 5.14 7.75
CA VAL A 91 3.87 6.35 7.60
C VAL A 91 3.47 6.55 6.14
N ARG A 92 4.39 6.34 5.19
CA ARG A 92 4.10 6.47 3.76
C ARG A 92 3.07 5.45 3.26
N MET A 93 3.12 4.21 3.77
CA MET A 93 2.15 3.17 3.43
C MET A 93 0.71 3.63 3.67
N THR A 94 0.49 4.51 4.64
CA THR A 94 -0.86 4.97 4.98
C THR A 94 -1.57 5.68 3.84
N CYS A 95 -0.92 6.13 2.77
CA CYS A 95 -1.58 6.84 1.66
C CYS A 95 -1.09 6.46 0.26
N ASP A 96 -0.07 5.61 0.11
CA ASP A 96 0.51 5.29 -1.20
C ASP A 96 -0.41 4.45 -2.12
N LEU A 97 -1.52 3.93 -1.59
CA LEU A 97 -2.60 3.30 -2.34
C LEU A 97 -3.81 4.22 -2.58
N ASP A 98 -3.72 5.52 -2.26
CA ASP A 98 -4.84 6.45 -2.46
C ASP A 98 -5.28 6.57 -3.93
N PHE A 99 -4.41 6.26 -4.89
CA PHE A 99 -4.79 6.21 -6.31
C PHE A 99 -5.82 5.11 -6.59
N VAL A 100 -5.73 3.96 -5.91
CA VAL A 100 -6.68 2.84 -6.06
C VAL A 100 -8.09 3.27 -5.65
N SER A 101 -8.21 4.12 -4.62
CA SER A 101 -9.50 4.68 -4.18
C SER A 101 -10.22 5.53 -5.24
N ARG A 102 -9.50 5.97 -6.28
CA ARG A 102 -10.04 6.82 -7.36
C ARG A 102 -10.11 6.13 -8.72
N SER A 103 -9.36 5.04 -8.92
CA SER A 103 -9.31 4.31 -10.19
C SER A 103 -10.66 3.72 -10.54
N GLN A 104 -11.21 4.09 -11.69
CA GLN A 104 -12.45 3.49 -12.18
C GLN A 104 -12.29 1.99 -12.44
N ARG A 105 -11.12 1.57 -12.94
CA ARG A 105 -10.82 0.16 -13.21
C ARG A 105 -10.76 -0.66 -11.93
N ALA A 106 -10.10 -0.16 -10.89
CA ALA A 106 -10.07 -0.83 -9.59
C ALA A 106 -11.46 -0.96 -8.97
N ILE A 107 -12.31 0.06 -9.13
CA ILE A 107 -13.71 0.01 -8.68
C ILE A 107 -14.49 -1.07 -9.45
N ALA A 108 -14.27 -1.21 -10.76
CA ALA A 108 -14.91 -2.25 -11.57
C ALA A 108 -14.47 -3.66 -11.14
N ALA A 109 -13.17 -3.90 -10.96
CA ALA A 109 -12.64 -5.18 -10.49
C ALA A 109 -13.11 -5.57 -9.07
N LEU A 110 -13.59 -4.60 -8.29
CA LEU A 110 -14.18 -4.81 -6.97
C LEU A 110 -15.72 -4.79 -7.01
N ASP A 111 -16.33 -5.07 -8.17
CA ASP A 111 -17.78 -5.09 -8.37
C ASP A 111 -18.48 -3.81 -7.88
N GLY A 112 -17.89 -2.66 -8.22
CA GLY A 112 -18.39 -1.34 -7.83
C GLY A 112 -18.02 -0.89 -6.42
N VAL A 113 -17.37 -1.73 -5.62
CA VAL A 113 -16.94 -1.36 -4.27
C VAL A 113 -15.76 -0.39 -4.32
N ARG A 114 -15.91 0.75 -3.63
CA ARG A 114 -14.86 1.76 -3.51
C ARG A 114 -14.02 1.54 -2.26
N LEU A 115 -12.72 1.33 -2.44
CA LEU A 115 -11.79 1.35 -1.33
C LEU A 115 -11.70 2.76 -0.73
N GLY A 116 -11.65 2.83 0.59
CA GLY A 116 -11.43 4.08 1.31
C GLY A 116 -10.05 4.68 0.99
N LYS A 117 -9.91 6.00 1.16
CA LYS A 117 -8.60 6.62 1.26
C LYS A 117 -7.89 6.16 2.52
N ARG A 118 -6.58 6.24 2.48
CA ARG A 118 -5.68 5.83 3.55
C ARG A 118 -5.87 4.37 3.96
N ASN A 119 -5.84 3.50 2.96
CA ASN A 119 -6.14 2.08 3.09
C ASN A 119 -4.95 1.22 2.61
N PRO A 120 -3.85 1.14 3.40
CA PRO A 120 -2.61 0.43 3.04
C PRO A 120 -2.78 -1.07 2.75
N PHE A 121 -3.86 -1.66 3.25
CA PHE A 121 -4.13 -3.10 3.14
C PHE A 121 -5.31 -3.40 2.20
N ALA A 122 -5.80 -2.40 1.47
CA ALA A 122 -6.93 -2.53 0.55
C ALA A 122 -8.14 -3.24 1.19
N THR A 123 -8.45 -2.91 2.45
CA THR A 123 -9.59 -3.48 3.19
C THR A 123 -10.91 -3.01 2.60
N ILE A 124 -11.84 -3.94 2.44
CA ILE A 124 -13.20 -3.75 1.97
C ILE A 124 -14.13 -3.73 3.18
N GLY A 125 -14.80 -2.60 3.42
CA GLY A 125 -15.70 -2.46 4.57
C GLY A 125 -16.79 -3.53 4.59
N GLY A 126 -16.89 -4.27 5.69
CA GLY A 126 -17.87 -5.34 5.89
C GLY A 126 -17.37 -6.74 5.53
N LEU A 127 -16.39 -6.87 4.63
CA LEU A 127 -15.69 -8.13 4.34
C LEU A 127 -14.44 -8.26 5.21
N ASP A 128 -13.59 -7.25 5.12
CA ASP A 128 -12.57 -6.98 6.10
C ASP A 128 -13.26 -6.10 7.14
N ALA A 129 -13.43 -6.58 8.36
CA ALA A 129 -14.00 -5.77 9.42
C ALA A 129 -13.03 -4.61 9.77
N SER A 130 -12.96 -3.57 8.93
CA SER A 130 -11.96 -2.50 9.01
C SER A 130 -12.40 -1.34 9.91
N MET A 131 -11.47 -1.03 10.82
CA MET A 131 -11.12 0.20 11.53
C MET A 131 -12.18 1.16 12.09
N ARG A 132 -13.36 1.41 11.52
CA ARG A 132 -14.23 2.48 12.08
C ARG A 132 -14.94 2.08 13.38
N LEU A 133 -15.31 0.82 13.52
CA LEU A 133 -16.06 0.31 14.70
C LEU A 133 -15.17 -0.30 15.78
N PHE A 134 -13.93 -0.69 15.44
CA PHE A 134 -13.09 -1.52 16.30
C PHE A 134 -12.07 -0.76 17.17
N TRP A 135 -12.07 0.58 17.16
CA TRP A 135 -11.38 1.40 18.16
C TRP A 135 -11.88 1.20 19.60
N GLN A 136 -12.89 0.34 19.80
CA GLN A 136 -13.55 0.07 21.08
C GLN A 136 -13.16 -1.28 21.72
N LEU A 137 -12.34 -2.11 21.05
CA LEU A 137 -11.88 -3.39 21.60
C LEU A 137 -10.44 -3.30 22.07
N GLU A 138 -10.13 -3.96 23.20
CA GLU A 138 -8.80 -4.03 23.80
C GLU A 138 -7.75 -4.43 22.74
N LEU A 139 -6.98 -3.44 22.29
CA LEU A 139 -5.82 -3.66 21.43
C LEU A 139 -4.64 -4.06 22.31
N PRO A 140 -3.76 -4.94 21.82
CA PRO A 140 -2.55 -5.30 22.57
C PRO A 140 -1.71 -4.06 22.84
N ASN A 141 -0.94 -4.11 23.94
CA ASN A 141 -0.05 -3.00 24.28
C ASN A 141 0.98 -2.80 23.16
N GLU A 142 1.45 -1.56 23.06
CA GLU A 142 2.47 -1.16 22.09
C GLU A 142 3.75 -2.01 22.17
N ASP A 143 4.10 -2.46 23.38
CA ASP A 143 5.27 -3.31 23.64
C ASP A 143 5.09 -4.77 23.18
N ASP A 144 3.85 -5.26 23.11
CA ASP A 144 3.53 -6.63 22.69
C ASP A 144 3.48 -6.74 21.16
N LEU A 145 3.26 -5.62 20.48
CA LEU A 145 2.99 -5.58 19.04
C LEU A 145 4.14 -6.15 18.18
N PRO A 146 5.43 -5.86 18.44
CA PRO A 146 6.52 -6.46 17.68
C PRO A 146 6.56 -7.99 17.80
N VAL A 147 6.15 -8.56 18.93
CA VAL A 147 6.10 -10.01 19.14
C VAL A 147 4.93 -10.62 18.39
N LEU A 148 3.77 -9.96 18.42
CA LEU A 148 2.56 -10.44 17.74
C LEU A 148 2.65 -10.35 16.21
N LEU A 149 3.36 -9.35 15.68
CA LEU A 149 3.60 -9.20 14.25
C LEU A 149 4.77 -10.06 13.73
N ASP A 150 5.67 -10.45 14.62
CA ASP A 150 6.81 -11.27 14.25
C ASP A 150 6.36 -12.71 14.00
N SER A 151 6.07 -13.01 12.73
CA SER A 151 5.72 -14.37 12.27
C SER A 151 6.78 -15.42 12.61
N THR A 152 8.03 -15.01 12.91
CA THR A 152 9.11 -15.93 13.34
C THR A 152 9.11 -16.21 14.85
N ALA A 153 8.35 -15.43 15.63
CA ALA A 153 8.18 -15.62 17.06
C ALA A 153 7.15 -16.70 17.42
N MET A 154 6.32 -17.09 16.45
CA MET A 154 5.21 -18.02 16.67
C MET A 154 5.69 -19.48 16.63
N ALA A 155 5.03 -20.34 17.42
CA ALA A 155 5.31 -21.76 17.40
C ALA A 155 5.03 -22.36 16.00
N PRO A 156 5.80 -23.38 15.56
CA PRO A 156 5.55 -24.06 14.30
C PRO A 156 4.10 -24.56 14.23
N GLY A 157 3.34 -24.13 13.22
CA GLY A 157 1.94 -24.49 13.02
C GLY A 157 0.92 -23.49 13.60
N THR A 158 1.36 -22.46 14.33
CA THR A 158 0.50 -21.35 14.74
C THR A 158 0.57 -20.23 13.70
N GLN A 159 -0.48 -20.05 12.91
CA GLN A 159 -0.65 -18.89 12.04
C GLN A 159 -1.75 -18.00 12.61
N ILE A 160 -1.46 -16.71 12.71
CA ILE A 160 -2.49 -15.69 12.97
C ILE A 160 -3.33 -15.62 11.70
N ASP A 161 -4.65 -15.70 11.84
CA ASP A 161 -5.57 -15.54 10.73
C ASP A 161 -5.37 -14.18 10.03
N GLU A 162 -5.63 -14.13 8.73
CA GLU A 162 -5.39 -12.92 7.95
C GLU A 162 -6.13 -11.68 8.48
N PRO A 163 -7.43 -11.75 8.86
CA PRO A 163 -8.13 -10.63 9.49
C PRO A 163 -7.42 -10.09 10.74
N SER A 164 -6.96 -10.96 11.64
CA SER A 164 -6.18 -10.58 12.83
C SER A 164 -4.84 -9.94 12.46
N ARG A 165 -4.14 -10.43 11.43
CA ARG A 165 -2.88 -9.83 10.93
C ARG A 165 -3.09 -8.44 10.34
N VAL A 166 -4.15 -8.25 9.55
CA VAL A 166 -4.54 -6.93 9.04
C VAL A 166 -4.77 -5.99 10.21
N ARG A 167 -5.54 -6.41 11.21
CA ARG A 167 -5.84 -5.58 12.38
C ARG A 167 -4.60 -5.17 13.19
N LEU A 168 -3.69 -6.11 13.45
CA LEU A 168 -2.42 -5.81 14.12
C LEU A 168 -1.56 -4.84 13.30
N SER A 169 -1.56 -5.00 11.99
CA SER A 169 -0.79 -4.14 11.08
C SER A 169 -1.37 -2.72 11.00
N GLU A 170 -2.70 -2.58 10.95
CA GLU A 170 -3.39 -1.29 11.06
C GLU A 170 -3.04 -0.58 12.36
N TRP A 171 -3.00 -1.31 13.48
CA TRP A 171 -2.60 -0.76 14.78
C TRP A 171 -1.14 -0.29 14.77
N CYS A 172 -0.24 -1.07 14.14
CA CYS A 172 1.17 -0.70 13.99
C CYS A 172 1.34 0.63 13.24
N LEU A 173 0.64 0.80 12.12
CA LEU A 173 0.70 2.03 11.33
C LEU A 173 0.13 3.22 12.11
N LEU A 174 -0.97 3.04 12.84
CA LEU A 174 -1.54 4.13 13.65
C LEU A 174 -0.56 4.60 14.74
N LEU A 175 0.08 3.68 15.45
CA LEU A 175 1.09 4.02 16.45
C LEU A 175 2.29 4.73 15.82
N GLU A 176 2.71 4.28 14.64
CA GLU A 176 3.77 4.94 13.90
C GLU A 176 3.44 6.41 13.59
N GLU A 177 2.23 6.67 13.11
CA GLU A 177 1.78 8.05 12.83
C GLU A 177 1.64 8.90 14.09
N ARG A 178 1.25 8.30 15.22
CA ARG A 178 1.23 9.01 16.51
C ARG A 178 2.63 9.42 16.96
N ARG A 179 3.64 8.58 16.72
CA ARG A 179 5.02 8.81 17.13
C ARG A 179 5.76 9.78 16.21
N TYR A 180 5.60 9.63 14.89
CA TYR A 180 6.42 10.34 13.89
C TYR A 180 5.65 11.37 13.06
N GLY A 181 4.36 11.54 13.34
CA GLY A 181 3.47 12.39 12.54
C GLY A 181 2.87 11.63 11.36
N SER A 182 1.85 12.25 10.77
CA SER A 182 1.12 11.69 9.63
C SER A 182 1.63 12.26 8.31
N PHE A 183 1.51 11.48 7.24
CA PHE A 183 1.73 11.99 5.89
C PHE A 183 0.68 13.06 5.58
N SER A 184 1.12 14.27 5.21
CA SER A 184 0.18 15.38 5.05
C SER A 184 -0.72 15.15 3.84
N ARG A 185 -1.91 15.76 3.86
CA ARG A 185 -2.82 15.74 2.70
C ARG A 185 -2.17 16.38 1.46
N ALA A 186 -1.26 17.33 1.64
CA ALA A 186 -0.53 17.95 0.55
C ALA A 186 0.46 16.96 -0.09
N ASP A 187 1.14 16.16 0.73
CA ASP A 187 2.09 15.14 0.26
C ASP A 187 1.37 14.00 -0.48
N ALA A 188 0.19 13.58 0.02
CA ALA A 188 -0.65 12.59 -0.66
C ALA A 188 -1.18 13.08 -2.02
N LEU A 189 -1.47 14.39 -2.15
CA LEU A 189 -1.84 15.00 -3.45
C LEU A 189 -0.62 15.20 -4.37
N ALA A 190 0.57 15.29 -3.80
CA ALA A 190 1.80 15.35 -4.56
C ALA A 190 2.24 13.99 -5.11
N ASP A 191 1.63 12.90 -4.64
CA ASP A 191 1.91 11.53 -5.03
C ASP A 191 1.90 11.36 -6.57
N VAL A 192 3.02 10.84 -7.08
CA VAL A 192 3.27 10.67 -8.50
C VAL A 192 2.32 9.64 -9.12
N ARG A 193 1.97 8.58 -8.38
CA ARG A 193 1.06 7.51 -8.85
C ARG A 193 -0.35 8.04 -9.03
N LEU A 194 -0.83 8.84 -8.07
CA LEU A 194 -2.15 9.47 -8.17
C LEU A 194 -2.22 10.43 -9.37
N LYS A 195 -1.18 11.25 -9.58
CA LYS A 195 -1.11 12.15 -10.75
C LYS A 195 -1.10 11.37 -12.06
N THR A 196 -0.31 10.30 -12.13
CA THR A 196 -0.21 9.42 -13.30
C THR A 196 -1.58 8.83 -13.65
N LEU A 197 -2.28 8.27 -12.66
CA LEU A 197 -3.62 7.72 -12.86
C LEU A 197 -4.60 8.77 -13.41
N ILE A 198 -4.65 9.96 -12.79
CA ILE A 198 -5.54 11.05 -13.22
C ILE A 198 -5.24 11.45 -14.66
N GLN A 199 -3.96 11.51 -15.03
CA GLN A 199 -3.55 11.82 -16.39
C GLN A 199 -4.04 10.75 -17.38
N CYS A 200 -3.81 9.46 -17.09
CA CYS A 200 -4.26 8.36 -17.94
C CYS A 200 -5.79 8.36 -18.13
N GLU A 201 -6.56 8.56 -17.05
CA GLU A 201 -8.03 8.64 -17.12
C GLU A 201 -8.50 9.86 -17.95
N ALA A 202 -7.84 11.01 -17.81
CA ALA A 202 -8.15 12.20 -18.59
C ALA A 202 -7.84 12.02 -20.10
N GLU A 203 -6.72 11.39 -20.42
CA GLU A 203 -6.34 11.06 -21.80
C GLU A 203 -7.34 10.08 -22.42
N PHE A 204 -7.73 9.04 -21.70
CA PHE A 204 -8.74 8.08 -22.16
C PHE A 204 -10.11 8.74 -22.39
N ALA A 205 -10.57 9.56 -21.46
CA ALA A 205 -11.83 10.31 -21.60
C ALA A 205 -11.80 11.24 -22.83
N THR A 206 -10.65 11.87 -23.09
CA THR A 206 -10.45 12.71 -24.28
C THR A 206 -10.48 11.89 -25.56
N LYS A 207 -9.76 10.76 -25.61
CA LYS A 207 -9.77 9.82 -26.75
C LYS A 207 -11.19 9.33 -27.06
N ARG A 208 -12.00 8.96 -26.07
CA ARG A 208 -13.40 8.55 -26.28
C ARG A 208 -14.26 9.66 -26.86
N ARG A 209 -14.12 10.90 -26.38
CA ARG A 209 -14.90 12.04 -26.87
C ARG A 209 -14.53 12.43 -28.30
N VAL A 210 -13.25 12.44 -28.62
CA VAL A 210 -12.73 12.85 -29.94
C VAL A 210 -12.86 11.72 -30.97
N GLY A 211 -12.60 10.47 -30.58
CA GLY A 211 -12.72 9.29 -31.45
C GLY A 211 -14.17 8.92 -31.79
N GLY A 212 -15.15 9.33 -30.97
CA GLY A 212 -16.57 9.19 -31.27
C GLY A 212 -17.12 10.22 -32.28
N ALA A 213 -16.33 11.23 -32.65
CA ALA A 213 -16.70 12.19 -33.69
C ALA A 213 -16.28 11.66 -35.07
N GLN A 214 -17.04 10.71 -35.63
CA GLN A 214 -16.90 10.40 -37.06
C GLN A 214 -17.24 11.65 -37.90
N PRO A 215 -16.43 12.00 -38.91
CA PRO A 215 -16.75 13.09 -39.82
C PRO A 215 -18.04 12.70 -40.57
N ARG A 216 -19.04 13.58 -40.53
CA ARG A 216 -20.27 13.45 -41.33
C ARG A 216 -19.87 13.17 -42.78
N GLN A 217 -20.13 11.96 -43.26
CA GLN A 217 -20.05 11.65 -44.68
C GLN A 217 -21.01 12.61 -45.39
N GLN A 218 -20.46 13.50 -46.22
CA GLN A 218 -21.23 14.33 -47.13
C GLN A 218 -21.79 13.38 -48.20
N THR A 219 -23.08 13.07 -48.11
CA THR A 219 -23.83 12.47 -49.19
C THR A 219 -23.96 13.50 -50.32
N GLN A 220 -23.33 13.21 -51.46
CA GLN A 220 -23.66 13.82 -52.76
C GLN A 220 -24.73 12.99 -53.44
#